data_AF-A0A0L0GC49-F1
#
_entry.id   AF-A0A0L0GC49-F1
#
_cell.length_a   1.000
_cell.length_b   1.000
_cell.length_c   1.000
_cell.angle_alpha   90.00
_cell.angle_beta   90.00
_cell.angle_gamma   90.00
#
_symmetry.space_group_name_H-M   'P 1'
#
loop_
_entity.id
_entity.type
_entity.pdbx_description
1 polymer ?
#
loop_
_entity_poly.entity_id
_entity_poly.type
_entity_poly.pdbx_seq_one_letter_code
_entity_poly.pdbx_strand_id
1 'polypeptide(L)'
;MAERLEALQAEVQEKEHIIQSLESTATSTLEARHTTISELDTLRRELQDAQTQHLEETAYQQQTIRNLKKKMVDLKRTLSKHVRASTNQNGVNYPDLPGTDSAGSLNYPASPQMRGPNDDTYSPVYKPQTPRHDNDDQIDRTATPDAPDVMYLKNVILKFLTARSVERKQLVPVLATILNFSANESQLARSSLEKKWFST
;
A
#
# COMPACT_ATOMS: atom_id res chain seq x y z
N MET A 1 -71.46 -49.00 3.05
CA MET A 1 -71.08 -48.68 1.66
C MET A 1 -70.99 -47.17 1.45
N ALA A 2 -72.05 -46.40 1.73
CA ALA A 2 -72.07 -44.94 1.55
C ALA A 2 -71.00 -44.19 2.38
N GLU A 3 -70.87 -44.51 3.66
CA GLU A 3 -69.91 -43.86 4.58
C GLU A 3 -68.44 -44.03 4.15
N ARG A 4 -68.10 -45.18 3.55
CA ARG A 4 -66.74 -45.45 3.03
C ARG A 4 -66.45 -44.69 1.73
N LEU A 5 -67.47 -44.40 0.93
CA LEU A 5 -67.36 -43.58 -0.28
C LEU A 5 -67.15 -42.11 0.09
N GLU A 6 -67.88 -41.61 1.08
CA GLU A 6 -67.74 -40.23 1.58
C GLU A 6 -66.37 -40.00 2.21
N ALA A 7 -65.87 -40.95 3.02
CA ALA A 7 -64.52 -40.90 3.56
C ALA A 7 -63.43 -40.89 2.48
N LEU A 8 -63.58 -41.71 1.43
CA LEU A 8 -62.64 -41.71 0.30
C LEU A 8 -62.67 -40.39 -0.47
N GLN A 9 -63.85 -39.79 -0.63
CA GLN A 9 -64.01 -38.53 -1.33
C GLN A 9 -63.36 -37.37 -0.56
N ALA A 10 -63.51 -37.33 0.76
CA ALA A 10 -62.81 -36.37 1.61
C ALA A 10 -61.27 -36.53 1.52
N GLU A 11 -60.78 -37.77 1.55
CA GLU A 11 -59.35 -38.07 1.43
C GLU A 11 -58.77 -37.64 0.06
N VAL A 12 -59.54 -37.82 -1.03
CA VAL A 12 -59.13 -37.35 -2.36
C VAL A 12 -59.05 -35.82 -2.41
N GLN A 13 -60.04 -35.12 -1.86
CA GLN A 13 -60.04 -33.65 -1.81
C GLN A 13 -58.88 -33.10 -0.98
N GLU A 14 -58.57 -33.74 0.15
CA GLU A 14 -57.42 -33.36 0.98
C GLU A 14 -56.11 -33.53 0.20
N LYS A 15 -55.93 -34.65 -0.49
CA LYS A 15 -54.75 -34.90 -1.32
C LYS A 15 -54.65 -33.92 -2.50
N GLU A 16 -55.77 -33.58 -3.15
CA GLU A 16 -55.79 -32.57 -4.21
C GLU A 16 -55.34 -31.20 -3.70
N HIS A 17 -55.80 -30.78 -2.51
CA HIS A 17 -55.37 -29.53 -1.89
C HIS A 17 -53.88 -29.55 -1.55
N ILE A 18 -53.36 -30.67 -1.03
CA ILE A 18 -51.93 -30.84 -0.75
C ILE A 18 -51.12 -30.74 -2.04
N ILE A 19 -51.55 -31.41 -3.11
CA ILE A 19 -50.88 -31.36 -4.42
C ILE A 19 -50.84 -29.91 -4.93
N GLN A 20 -51.95 -29.18 -4.90
CA GLN A 20 -51.99 -27.77 -5.31
C GLN A 20 -51.07 -26.88 -4.47
N SER A 21 -51.04 -27.08 -3.14
CA SER A 21 -50.13 -26.35 -2.26
C SER A 21 -48.66 -26.63 -2.58
N LEU A 22 -48.32 -27.89 -2.86
CA LEU A 22 -46.97 -28.30 -3.24
C LEU A 22 -46.56 -27.72 -4.59
N GLU A 23 -47.45 -27.76 -5.58
CA GLU A 23 -47.24 -27.17 -6.91
C GLU A 23 -46.99 -25.66 -6.81
N SER A 24 -47.83 -24.93 -6.06
CA SER A 24 -47.64 -23.49 -5.84
C SER A 24 -46.32 -23.16 -5.12
N THR A 25 -45.90 -24.02 -4.19
CA THR A 25 -44.62 -23.82 -3.48
C THR A 25 -43.44 -24.10 -4.41
N ALA A 26 -43.55 -25.14 -5.24
CA ALA A 26 -42.52 -25.52 -6.21
C ALA A 26 -42.32 -24.42 -7.27
N THR A 27 -43.41 -23.86 -7.81
CA THR A 27 -43.33 -22.75 -8.79
C THR A 27 -42.69 -21.51 -8.17
N SER A 28 -43.15 -21.08 -6.99
CA SER A 28 -42.57 -19.93 -6.29
C SER A 28 -41.07 -20.13 -6.01
N THR A 29 -40.68 -21.34 -5.59
CA THR A 29 -39.26 -21.67 -5.35
C THR A 29 -38.44 -21.63 -6.63
N LEU A 30 -39.01 -22.09 -7.76
CA LEU A 30 -38.33 -22.10 -9.05
C LEU A 30 -38.13 -20.67 -9.58
N GLU A 31 -39.14 -19.80 -9.44
CA GLU A 31 -39.04 -18.38 -9.78
C GLU A 31 -37.96 -17.68 -8.96
N ALA A 32 -37.93 -17.89 -7.63
CA ALA A 32 -36.90 -17.32 -6.76
C ALA A 32 -35.48 -17.82 -7.11
N ARG A 33 -35.35 -19.08 -7.54
CA ARG A 33 -34.06 -19.59 -8.04
C ARG A 33 -33.68 -18.94 -9.36
N HIS A 34 -34.64 -18.72 -10.26
CA HIS A 34 -34.38 -18.09 -11.55
C HIS A 34 -33.90 -16.65 -11.39
N THR A 35 -34.51 -15.87 -10.48
CA THR A 35 -34.04 -14.52 -10.15
C THR A 35 -32.63 -14.55 -9.57
N THR A 36 -32.37 -15.44 -8.62
CA THR A 36 -31.03 -15.60 -8.02
C THR A 36 -29.96 -15.95 -9.06
N ILE A 37 -30.27 -16.86 -9.99
CA ILE A 37 -29.36 -17.24 -11.07
C ILE A 37 -29.09 -16.04 -11.99
N SER A 38 -30.12 -15.28 -12.34
CA SER A 38 -29.96 -14.07 -13.16
C SER A 38 -29.07 -13.03 -12.47
N GLU A 39 -29.23 -12.83 -11.16
CA GLU A 39 -28.40 -11.90 -10.37
C GLU A 39 -26.94 -12.37 -10.29
N LEU A 40 -26.71 -13.68 -10.15
CA LEU A 40 -25.36 -14.25 -10.17
C LEU A 40 -24.70 -14.07 -11.54
N ASP A 41 -25.45 -14.21 -12.63
CA ASP A 41 -24.93 -13.99 -13.98
C ASP A 41 -24.59 -12.52 -14.23
N THR A 42 -25.40 -11.57 -13.74
CA THR A 42 -25.06 -10.15 -13.82
C THR A 42 -23.81 -9.83 -13.02
N LEU A 43 -23.71 -10.32 -11.79
CA LEU A 43 -22.55 -10.08 -10.94
C LEU A 43 -21.27 -10.71 -11.51
N ARG A 44 -21.40 -11.88 -12.14
CA ARG A 44 -20.29 -12.54 -12.84
C ARG A 44 -19.79 -11.71 -14.02
N ARG A 45 -20.69 -11.12 -14.81
CA ARG A 45 -20.29 -10.23 -15.93
C ARG A 45 -19.60 -8.98 -15.40
N GLU A 46 -20.16 -8.32 -14.40
CA GLU A 46 -19.56 -7.15 -13.78
C GLU A 46 -18.16 -7.44 -13.22
N LEU A 47 -17.97 -8.59 -12.58
CA LEU A 47 -16.67 -9.03 -12.08
C LEU A 47 -15.67 -9.24 -13.22
N GLN A 48 -16.11 -9.86 -14.31
CA GLN A 48 -15.28 -10.09 -15.49
C GLN A 48 -14.89 -8.76 -16.17
N ASP A 49 -15.82 -7.82 -16.27
CA ASP A 49 -15.58 -6.49 -16.84
C ASP A 49 -14.59 -5.70 -15.96
N ALA A 50 -14.77 -5.72 -14.63
CA ALA A 50 -13.84 -5.09 -13.71
C ALA A 50 -12.43 -5.71 -13.79
N GLN A 51 -12.33 -7.03 -13.93
CA GLN A 51 -11.06 -7.72 -14.09
C GLN A 51 -10.35 -7.34 -15.39
N THR A 52 -11.09 -7.28 -16.51
CA THR A 52 -10.52 -6.88 -17.80
C THR A 52 -10.06 -5.42 -17.78
N GLN A 53 -10.86 -4.51 -17.23
CA GLN A 53 -10.48 -3.11 -17.07
C GLN A 53 -9.19 -2.94 -16.24
N HIS A 54 -9.07 -3.67 -15.12
CA HIS A 54 -7.88 -3.61 -14.28
C HIS A 54 -6.63 -4.13 -15.00
N LEU A 55 -6.77 -5.19 -15.81
CA LEU A 55 -5.68 -5.71 -16.64
C LEU A 55 -5.25 -4.71 -17.70
N GLU A 56 -6.19 -4.06 -18.37
CA GLU A 56 -5.91 -3.01 -19.36
C GLU A 56 -5.21 -1.80 -18.74
N GLU A 57 -5.68 -1.33 -17.59
CA GLU A 57 -5.05 -0.22 -16.86
C GLU A 57 -3.62 -0.58 -16.47
N THR A 58 -3.41 -1.78 -15.92
CA THR A 58 -2.08 -2.27 -15.55
C THR A 58 -1.15 -2.33 -16.77
N ALA A 59 -1.65 -2.82 -17.91
CA ALA A 59 -0.88 -2.88 -19.15
C ALA A 59 -0.50 -1.47 -19.66
N TYR A 60 -1.45 -0.53 -19.60
CA TYR A 60 -1.22 0.88 -19.95
C TYR A 60 -0.18 1.55 -19.05
N GLN A 61 -0.28 1.36 -17.73
CA GLN A 61 0.68 1.87 -16.75
C GLN A 61 2.08 1.31 -17.01
N GLN A 62 2.21 0.00 -17.24
CA GLN A 62 3.50 -0.63 -17.58
C GLN A 62 4.09 -0.07 -18.88
N GLN A 63 3.26 0.17 -19.90
CA GLN A 63 3.70 0.79 -21.14
C GLN A 63 4.19 2.22 -20.91
N THR A 64 3.47 2.99 -20.09
CA THR A 64 3.85 4.37 -19.72
C THR A 64 5.18 4.38 -18.98
N ILE A 65 5.40 3.48 -18.02
CA ILE A 65 6.67 3.34 -17.30
C ILE A 65 7.82 3.03 -18.27
N ARG A 66 7.62 2.13 -19.24
CA ARG A 66 8.63 1.82 -20.27
C ARG A 66 8.98 3.06 -21.10
N ASN A 67 7.99 3.81 -21.53
CA ASN A 67 8.18 5.04 -22.29
C ASN A 67 8.93 6.11 -21.49
N LEU A 68 8.58 6.32 -20.22
CA LEU A 68 9.25 7.26 -19.34
C LEU A 68 10.70 6.85 -19.06
N LYS A 69 10.95 5.56 -18.79
CA LYS A 69 12.31 5.02 -18.64
C LYS A 69 13.15 5.29 -19.88
N LYS A 70 12.60 5.07 -21.09
CA LYS A 70 13.28 5.37 -22.35
C LYS A 70 13.62 6.87 -22.46
N LYS A 71 12.64 7.75 -22.25
CA LYS A 71 12.85 9.21 -22.26
C LYS A 71 13.95 9.65 -21.27
N MET A 72 13.94 9.09 -20.06
CA MET A 72 14.96 9.38 -19.05
C MET A 72 16.36 8.96 -19.50
N VAL A 73 16.51 7.79 -20.13
CA VAL A 73 17.79 7.34 -20.70
C VAL A 73 18.25 8.27 -21.82
N ASP A 74 17.35 8.68 -22.71
CA ASP A 74 17.66 9.60 -23.81
C ASP A 74 18.09 10.98 -23.31
N LEU A 75 17.41 11.52 -22.29
CA LEU A 75 17.78 12.76 -21.62
C LEU A 75 19.14 12.66 -20.93
N LYS A 76 19.38 11.58 -20.18
CA LYS A 76 20.69 11.31 -19.56
C LYS A 76 21.80 11.29 -20.61
N ARG A 77 21.57 10.63 -21.75
CA ARG A 77 22.53 10.55 -22.85
C ARG A 77 22.80 11.92 -23.45
N THR A 78 21.77 12.72 -23.65
CA THR A 78 21.86 14.08 -24.20
C THR A 78 22.62 15.01 -23.26
N LEU A 79 22.28 15.00 -21.97
CA LEU A 79 22.98 15.78 -20.94
C LEU A 79 24.45 15.37 -20.82
N SER A 80 24.75 14.07 -20.79
CA SER A 80 26.12 13.56 -20.71
C SER A 80 26.96 14.00 -21.93
N LYS A 81 26.37 14.02 -23.12
CA LYS A 81 27.02 14.53 -24.33
C LYS A 81 27.31 16.03 -24.21
N HIS A 82 26.34 16.82 -23.73
CA HIS A 82 26.52 18.26 -23.56
C HIS A 82 27.61 18.58 -22.53
N VAL A 83 27.59 17.93 -21.35
CA VAL A 83 28.62 18.10 -20.32
C VAL A 83 30.02 17.80 -20.87
N ARG A 84 30.20 16.68 -21.58
CA ARG A 84 31.49 16.33 -22.21
C ARG A 84 31.92 17.33 -23.29
N ALA A 85 30.98 17.82 -24.09
CA ALA A 85 31.27 18.85 -25.09
C ALA A 85 31.70 20.18 -24.43
N SER A 86 31.06 20.57 -23.33
CA SER A 86 31.40 21.77 -22.56
C SER A 86 32.76 21.65 -21.84
N THR A 87 33.10 20.48 -21.30
CA THR A 87 34.44 20.23 -20.71
C THR A 87 35.56 20.35 -21.76
N ASN A 88 35.32 19.90 -22.99
CA ASN A 88 36.32 19.98 -24.06
C ASN A 88 36.44 21.38 -24.70
N GLN A 89 35.47 22.28 -24.53
CA GLN A 89 35.53 23.65 -25.04
C GLN A 89 36.17 24.66 -24.06
N ASN A 90 36.21 24.34 -22.76
CA ASN A 90 36.90 25.16 -21.74
C ASN A 90 38.30 24.62 -21.38
N GLY A 91 38.91 23.82 -22.26
CA GLY A 91 40.30 23.37 -22.13
C GLY A 91 41.29 24.51 -22.30
N VAL A 92 41.45 25.32 -21.26
CA VAL A 92 42.66 26.12 -21.06
C VAL A 92 43.81 25.13 -20.93
N ASN A 93 44.66 25.09 -21.96
CA ASN A 93 45.97 24.45 -21.94
C ASN A 93 46.76 25.00 -20.75
N TYR A 94 46.87 24.23 -19.67
CA TYR A 94 47.94 24.43 -18.71
C TYR A 94 49.13 23.57 -19.16
N PRO A 95 50.30 24.17 -19.41
CA PRO A 95 51.49 23.41 -19.76
C PRO A 95 52.00 22.64 -18.54
N ASP A 96 52.23 21.36 -18.77
CA ASP A 96 53.24 20.46 -18.21
C ASP A 96 54.15 21.03 -17.10
N LEU A 97 54.08 20.43 -15.90
CA LEU A 97 55.13 20.54 -14.87
C LEU A 97 55.52 19.12 -14.40
N PRO A 98 56.82 18.78 -14.40
CA PRO A 98 57.28 17.41 -14.21
C PRO A 98 57.54 17.05 -12.74
N GLY A 99 57.31 15.78 -12.41
CA GLY A 99 58.10 15.05 -11.41
C GLY A 99 57.51 14.93 -10.01
N THR A 100 56.92 13.77 -9.71
CA THR A 100 57.36 12.98 -8.54
C THR A 100 56.91 11.53 -8.71
N ASP A 101 57.87 10.68 -9.05
CA ASP A 101 57.75 9.24 -9.08
C ASP A 101 57.66 8.70 -7.65
N SER A 102 56.69 7.83 -7.37
CA SER A 102 56.83 6.80 -6.34
C SER A 102 56.08 5.56 -6.80
N ALA A 103 56.89 4.65 -7.31
CA ALA A 103 56.54 3.33 -7.81
C ALA A 103 56.27 2.33 -6.67
N GLY A 104 55.51 1.29 -6.99
CA GLY A 104 55.62 -0.05 -6.40
C GLY A 104 54.38 -0.53 -5.64
N SER A 105 53.51 -1.35 -6.25
CA SER A 105 53.57 -2.84 -6.20
C SER A 105 52.97 -3.37 -4.88
N LEU A 106 51.91 -4.19 -4.83
CA LEU A 106 51.73 -5.50 -5.46
C LEU A 106 50.25 -5.94 -5.41
N ASN A 107 49.95 -6.95 -6.21
CA ASN A 107 48.63 -7.45 -6.59
C ASN A 107 48.44 -8.89 -6.03
N TYR A 108 47.21 -9.23 -5.56
CA TYR A 108 46.58 -10.58 -5.36
C TYR A 108 46.99 -11.51 -4.17
N PRO A 109 46.25 -12.62 -3.83
CA PRO A 109 44.78 -12.86 -3.68
C PRO A 109 44.36 -13.78 -2.47
N ALA A 110 43.03 -13.89 -2.23
CA ALA A 110 42.21 -15.03 -1.73
C ALA A 110 42.29 -15.63 -0.27
N SER A 111 41.08 -15.96 0.24
CA SER A 111 40.53 -16.51 1.53
C SER A 111 41.06 -17.91 2.00
N PRO A 112 40.48 -18.69 2.98
CA PRO A 112 39.38 -18.53 3.99
C PRO A 112 39.65 -19.17 5.41
N GLN A 113 38.61 -19.25 6.27
CA GLN A 113 38.40 -20.13 7.48
C GLN A 113 38.82 -19.58 8.86
N MET A 114 38.19 -19.86 10.02
CA MET A 114 36.94 -20.54 10.47
C MET A 114 36.79 -20.29 11.99
N ARG A 115 35.55 -20.44 12.52
CA ARG A 115 35.16 -20.90 13.88
C ARG A 115 35.01 -19.89 15.05
N GLY A 116 33.77 -19.71 15.50
CA GLY A 116 33.39 -19.20 16.84
C GLY A 116 33.48 -20.31 17.91
N PRO A 117 32.64 -20.36 18.97
CA PRO A 117 31.58 -19.45 19.43
C PRO A 117 31.81 -18.95 20.89
N ASN A 118 30.98 -18.06 21.42
CA ASN A 118 30.42 -18.20 22.78
C ASN A 118 29.33 -17.16 23.04
N ASP A 119 28.30 -17.69 23.69
CA ASP A 119 27.08 -17.10 24.19
C ASP A 119 27.34 -16.23 25.42
N ASP A 120 26.44 -15.29 25.68
CA ASP A 120 25.96 -14.85 27.00
C ASP A 120 25.53 -13.37 26.99
N THR A 121 24.20 -13.20 26.92
CA THR A 121 23.39 -12.51 27.94
C THR A 121 24.09 -11.36 28.67
N TYR A 122 23.70 -10.09 28.45
CA TYR A 122 23.51 -9.09 29.51
C TYR A 122 22.82 -7.83 28.95
N SER A 123 21.68 -7.47 29.54
CA SER A 123 21.00 -6.17 29.41
C SER A 123 21.91 -5.01 29.83
N PRO A 124 21.75 -3.80 29.26
CA PRO A 124 22.12 -2.58 29.95
C PRO A 124 20.89 -1.85 30.49
N VAL A 125 20.93 -1.74 31.82
CA VAL A 125 20.14 -0.89 32.70
C VAL A 125 20.33 0.60 32.35
N TYR A 126 19.24 1.35 32.48
CA TYR A 126 19.16 2.81 32.40
C TYR A 126 20.23 3.55 33.22
N LYS A 127 20.86 4.56 32.62
CA LYS A 127 21.33 5.76 33.33
C LYS A 127 20.95 7.02 32.55
N PRO A 128 20.24 7.99 33.17
CA PRO A 128 19.95 9.28 32.57
C PRO A 128 21.07 10.27 32.90
N GLN A 129 21.64 10.93 31.89
CA GLN A 129 22.47 12.11 32.08
C GLN A 129 22.13 13.19 31.04
N THR A 130 21.51 14.24 31.55
CA THR A 130 21.58 15.63 31.06
C THR A 130 21.97 16.48 32.29
N PRO A 131 22.34 17.78 32.21
CA PRO A 131 22.55 18.64 31.04
C PRO A 131 23.82 19.54 31.11
N ARG A 132 24.23 20.12 29.97
CA ARG A 132 24.89 21.45 29.75
C ARG A 132 25.57 21.40 28.38
N HIS A 133 25.03 21.95 27.29
CA HIS A 133 24.68 23.34 26.94
C HIS A 133 25.90 24.25 26.77
N ASP A 134 26.31 24.38 25.51
CA ASP A 134 26.90 25.55 24.84
C ASP A 134 26.64 25.30 23.33
N ASN A 135 25.49 25.71 22.79
CA ASN A 135 25.26 26.97 22.07
C ASN A 135 26.28 27.22 20.95
N ASP A 136 25.96 26.71 19.76
CA ASP A 136 26.21 27.47 18.54
C ASP A 136 24.84 27.82 17.93
N ASP A 137 24.51 29.10 18.07
CA ASP A 137 23.30 29.76 17.62
C ASP A 137 23.38 29.97 16.11
N GLN A 138 22.64 29.17 15.35
CA GLN A 138 21.99 29.68 14.16
C GLN A 138 20.50 29.32 14.19
N ILE A 139 19.82 29.98 15.14
CA ILE A 139 18.37 30.11 15.15
C ILE A 139 18.01 30.96 13.92
N ASP A 140 17.80 30.32 12.77
CA ASP A 140 16.99 30.95 11.74
C ASP A 140 15.54 30.91 12.23
N ARG A 141 15.14 32.04 12.83
CA ARG A 141 13.78 32.36 13.25
C ARG A 141 12.89 32.62 12.03
N THR A 142 12.86 31.71 11.07
CA THR A 142 11.71 31.57 10.17
C THR A 142 10.68 30.67 10.85
N ALA A 143 10.28 31.08 12.06
CA ALA A 143 9.06 30.63 12.69
C ALA A 143 7.89 31.20 11.87
N THR A 144 7.59 30.53 10.76
CA THR A 144 6.20 30.50 10.31
C THR A 144 5.40 29.85 11.45
N PRO A 145 4.34 30.49 11.95
CA PRO A 145 3.49 29.92 13.01
C PRO A 145 2.80 28.60 12.62
N ASP A 146 2.99 28.16 11.37
CA ASP A 146 2.41 26.97 10.77
C ASP A 146 3.37 25.77 10.62
N ALA A 147 4.62 25.87 11.08
CA ALA A 147 5.57 24.75 10.99
C ALA A 147 5.34 23.76 12.15
N PRO A 148 4.89 22.52 11.89
CA PRO A 148 4.69 21.53 12.95
C PRO A 148 6.01 21.13 13.61
N ASP A 149 5.99 20.97 14.93
CA ASP A 149 7.13 20.39 15.66
C ASP A 149 7.45 19.00 15.10
N VAL A 150 8.56 18.91 14.38
CA VAL A 150 9.01 17.70 13.68
C VAL A 150 9.19 16.53 14.65
N MET A 151 9.55 16.81 15.91
CA MET A 151 9.68 15.78 16.94
C MET A 151 8.32 15.24 17.36
N TYR A 152 7.31 16.10 17.50
CA TYR A 152 5.95 15.69 17.79
C TYR A 152 5.34 14.90 16.64
N LEU A 153 5.51 15.37 15.40
CA LEU A 153 5.03 14.67 14.20
C LEU A 153 5.63 13.26 14.07
N LYS A 154 6.95 13.13 14.29
CA LYS A 154 7.63 11.82 14.31
C LYS A 154 6.99 10.87 15.31
N ASN A 155 6.72 11.32 16.53
CA ASN A 155 6.12 10.51 17.58
C ASN A 155 4.67 10.11 17.23
N VAL A 156 3.89 11.03 16.65
CA VAL A 156 2.50 10.77 16.24
C VAL A 156 2.45 9.78 15.08
N ILE A 157 3.34 9.89 14.09
CA ILE A 157 3.45 8.91 12.98
C ILE A 157 3.84 7.53 13.52
N LEU A 158 4.86 7.46 14.39
CA LEU A 158 5.31 6.19 14.95
C LEU A 158 4.20 5.51 15.78
N LYS A 159 3.47 6.29 16.58
CA LYS A 159 2.30 5.80 17.32
C LYS A 159 1.20 5.36 16.36
N PHE A 160 0.95 6.09 15.27
CA PHE A 160 -0.06 5.73 14.27
C PHE A 160 0.25 4.40 13.58
N LEU A 161 1.50 4.13 13.23
CA LEU A 161 1.91 2.89 12.57
C LEU A 161 1.87 1.67 13.50
N THR A 162 2.10 1.88 14.81
CA THR A 162 2.16 0.79 15.81
C THR A 162 0.86 0.58 16.59
N ALA A 163 -0.07 1.53 16.53
CA ALA A 163 -1.34 1.51 17.27
C ALA A 163 -2.36 0.50 16.70
N ARG A 164 -3.29 0.08 17.58
CA ARG A 164 -4.42 -0.78 17.21
C ARG A 164 -5.45 -0.02 16.37
N SER A 165 -6.30 -0.73 15.63
CA SER A 165 -7.27 -0.14 14.69
C SER A 165 -8.12 0.99 15.30
N VAL A 166 -8.57 0.82 16.54
CA VAL A 166 -9.40 1.83 17.26
C VAL A 166 -8.61 3.10 17.58
N GLU A 167 -7.35 2.96 17.99
CA GLU A 167 -6.46 4.07 18.34
C GLU A 167 -5.99 4.84 17.10
N ARG A 168 -5.78 4.15 15.97
CA ARG A 168 -5.45 4.80 14.70
C ARG A 168 -6.53 5.79 14.27
N LYS A 169 -7.81 5.48 14.46
CA LYS A 169 -8.92 6.39 14.17
C LYS A 169 -8.84 7.69 14.99
N GLN A 170 -8.38 7.62 16.24
CA GLN A 170 -8.24 8.77 17.13
C GLN A 170 -7.00 9.63 16.80
N LEU A 171 -6.02 9.07 16.09
CA LEU A 171 -4.81 9.76 15.67
C LEU A 171 -4.96 10.49 14.32
N VAL A 172 -5.97 10.15 13.50
CA VAL A 172 -6.24 10.85 12.23
C VAL A 172 -6.53 12.36 12.41
N PRO A 173 -7.37 12.80 13.37
CA PRO A 173 -7.56 14.23 13.63
C PRO A 173 -6.27 14.95 14.02
N VAL A 174 -5.42 14.29 14.82
CA VAL A 174 -4.14 14.85 15.27
C VAL A 174 -3.18 15.01 14.09
N LEU A 175 -3.05 13.99 13.24
CA LEU A 175 -2.27 14.07 12.00
C LEU A 175 -2.83 15.12 11.03
N ALA A 176 -4.15 15.24 10.93
CA ALA A 176 -4.79 16.24 10.08
C ALA A 176 -4.46 17.67 10.52
N THR A 177 -4.38 17.93 11.83
CA THR A 177 -3.98 19.24 12.36
C THR A 177 -2.49 19.52 12.16
N ILE A 178 -1.62 18.52 12.37
CA ILE A 178 -0.16 18.69 12.25
C ILE A 178 0.27 18.83 10.79
N LEU A 179 -0.37 18.09 9.88
CA LEU A 179 -0.05 18.04 8.45
C LEU A 179 -0.95 18.92 7.58
N ASN A 180 -1.84 19.71 8.19
CA ASN A 180 -2.79 20.58 7.51
C ASN A 180 -3.61 19.87 6.43
N PHE A 181 -4.17 18.70 6.75
CA PHE A 181 -5.04 17.97 5.82
C PHE A 181 -6.32 18.77 5.54
N SER A 182 -6.74 18.77 4.27
CA SER A 182 -8.07 19.20 3.89
C SER A 182 -9.14 18.26 4.47
N ALA A 183 -10.38 18.74 4.56
CA ALA A 183 -11.51 17.94 5.04
C ALA A 183 -11.68 16.63 4.23
N ASN A 184 -11.40 16.67 2.93
CA ASN A 184 -11.43 15.52 2.05
C ASN A 184 -10.32 14.51 2.35
N GLU A 185 -9.08 14.97 2.58
CA GLU A 185 -7.95 14.09 2.92
C GLU A 185 -8.13 13.42 4.29
N SER A 186 -8.65 14.15 5.28
CA SER A 186 -8.97 13.59 6.59
C SER A 186 -10.06 12.52 6.50
N GLN A 187 -11.10 12.76 5.69
CA GLN A 187 -12.16 11.78 5.44
C GLN A 187 -11.65 10.54 4.71
N LEU A 188 -10.82 10.73 3.68
CA LEU A 188 -10.20 9.63 2.95
C LEU A 188 -9.30 8.77 3.86
N ALA A 189 -8.52 9.39 4.75
CA ALA A 189 -7.70 8.68 5.72
C ALA A 189 -8.56 7.86 6.71
N ARG A 190 -9.69 8.40 7.17
CA ARG A 190 -10.64 7.66 8.02
C ARG A 190 -11.28 6.49 7.29
N SER A 191 -11.78 6.70 6.08
CA SER A 191 -12.40 5.64 5.27
C SER A 191 -11.40 4.54 4.88
N SER A 192 -10.13 4.89 4.67
CA SER A 192 -9.07 3.91 4.39
C SER A 192 -8.76 3.01 5.58
N LEU A 193 -8.96 3.50 6.82
CA LEU A 193 -8.84 2.68 8.04
C LEU A 193 -10.04 1.74 8.26
N GLU A 194 -11.17 2.00 7.59
CA GLU A 194 -12.40 1.19 7.70
C GLU A 194 -12.48 0.09 6.66
N LYS A 195 -11.85 0.31 5.49
CA LYS A 195 -11.61 -0.74 4.52
C LYS A 195 -10.68 -1.77 5.17
N LYS A 196 -11.16 -3.01 5.29
CA LYS A 196 -10.47 -4.15 5.92
C LYS A 196 -9.22 -4.59 5.13
N TRP A 197 -8.25 -3.71 4.93
CA TRP A 197 -6.98 -4.06 4.29
C TRP A 197 -6.03 -4.82 5.25
N PHE A 198 -6.33 -4.83 6.55
CA PHE A 198 -5.51 -5.50 7.59
C PHE A 198 -6.22 -6.66 8.29
N SER A 199 -7.35 -7.16 7.78
CA SER A 199 -7.84 -8.49 8.15
C SER A 199 -7.31 -9.50 7.14
N THR A 200 -6.07 -9.93 7.36
CA THR A 200 -5.56 -11.22 6.91
C THR A 200 -5.03 -11.93 8.14
#